data_AF-A0A4Y1Z9S4-F1
#
_entry.id   AF-A0A4Y1Z9S4-F1
#
_cell.length_a   1.000
_cell.length_b   1.000
_cell.length_c   1.000
_cell.angle_alpha   90.00
_cell.angle_beta   90.00
_cell.angle_gamma   90.00
#
_symmetry.space_group_name_H-M   'P 1'
#
loop_
_entity.id
_entity.type
_entity.pdbx_description
1 polymer ?
#
loop_
_entity_poly.entity_id
_entity_poly.type
_entity_poly.pdbx_seq_one_letter_code
_entity_poly.pdbx_strand_id
1 'polypeptide(L)'
;MVGLSHLLRHAAPLFVLCDQNDLSVVPKIKAPHNEKPSVFIYDKYPGGVGLSENLYQLMPRLLEKASDMAQNCPCESGCPSCIGFVNEGRAAKQALIRLLKERSTCHSHKN
;
A
#
# COMPACT_ATOMS: atom_id res chain seq x y z
N MET A 1 -5.51 -3.89 -7.19
CA MET A 1 -5.12 -2.52 -6.78
C MET A 1 -5.81 -2.06 -5.50
N VAL A 2 -7.10 -2.35 -5.31
CA VAL A 2 -7.84 -1.99 -4.08
C VAL A 2 -7.22 -2.63 -2.83
N GLY A 3 -6.93 -3.94 -2.86
CA GLY A 3 -6.37 -4.63 -1.68
C GLY A 3 -4.99 -4.14 -1.24
N LEU A 4 -4.12 -3.77 -2.18
CA LEU A 4 -2.84 -3.13 -1.86
C LEU A 4 -3.05 -1.78 -1.17
N SER A 5 -3.96 -0.96 -1.71
CA SER A 5 -4.24 0.37 -1.16
C SER A 5 -4.81 0.29 0.25
N HIS A 6 -5.65 -0.71 0.51
CA HIS A 6 -6.20 -1.00 1.83
C HIS A 6 -5.09 -1.31 2.83
N LEU A 7 -4.20 -2.25 2.51
CA LEU A 7 -3.05 -2.59 3.35
C LEU A 7 -2.16 -1.38 3.62
N LEU A 8 -1.80 -0.62 2.58
CA LEU A 8 -0.95 0.57 2.71
C LEU A 8 -1.61 1.62 3.60
N ARG A 9 -2.93 1.80 3.51
CA ARG A 9 -3.67 2.74 4.38
C ARG A 9 -3.66 2.33 5.84
N HIS A 10 -3.59 1.03 6.14
CA HIS A 10 -3.49 0.55 7.52
C HIS A 10 -2.04 0.48 8.03
N ALA A 11 -1.08 0.20 7.16
CA ALA A 11 0.31 0.07 7.53
C ALA A 11 1.02 1.43 7.67
N ALA A 12 0.72 2.41 6.80
CA ALA A 12 1.44 3.68 6.77
C ALA A 12 1.42 4.48 8.08
N PRO A 13 0.27 4.61 8.79
CA PRO A 13 0.21 5.32 10.07
C PRO A 13 1.13 4.71 11.15
N LEU A 14 1.44 3.41 11.07
CA LEU A 14 2.34 2.74 12.01
C LEU A 14 3.79 3.20 11.90
N PHE A 15 4.20 3.74 10.74
CA PHE A 15 5.57 4.17 10.49
C PHE A 15 5.79 5.66 10.77
N VAL A 16 4.79 6.49 10.47
CA VAL A 16 4.89 7.94 10.64
C VAL A 16 4.14 8.46 11.88
N LEU A 17 3.56 7.55 12.68
CA LEU A 17 2.85 7.84 13.94
C LEU A 17 1.73 8.90 13.77
N CYS A 18 1.02 8.86 12.65
CA CYS A 18 -0.09 9.76 12.35
C CYS A 18 -1.45 9.06 12.52
N ASP A 19 -2.55 9.80 12.41
CA ASP A 19 -3.87 9.20 12.30
C ASP A 19 -4.09 8.63 10.90
N GLN A 20 -4.99 7.66 10.76
CA GLN A 20 -5.36 7.11 9.45
C GLN A 20 -6.01 8.16 8.55
N ASN A 21 -6.60 9.21 9.11
CA ASN A 21 -7.23 10.29 8.35
C ASN A 21 -6.23 11.31 7.79
N ASP A 22 -5.01 11.39 8.33
CA ASP A 22 -4.00 12.36 7.90
C ASP A 22 -3.39 12.01 6.54
N LEU A 23 -3.44 10.72 6.16
CA LEU A 23 -2.94 10.21 4.89
C LEU A 23 -4.09 9.78 3.97
N SER A 24 -3.97 10.12 2.69
CA SER A 24 -4.80 9.57 1.62
C SER A 24 -4.03 8.55 0.82
N VAL A 25 -4.65 7.39 0.57
CA VAL A 25 -4.12 6.37 -0.34
C VAL A 25 -5.11 6.20 -1.49
N VAL A 26 -4.69 6.54 -2.71
CA VAL A 26 -5.55 6.53 -3.89
C VAL A 26 -4.94 5.64 -4.98
N PRO A 27 -5.54 4.47 -5.29
CA PRO A 27 -5.14 3.68 -6.44
C PRO A 27 -5.59 4.33 -7.74
N LYS A 28 -4.70 4.38 -8.74
CA LYS A 28 -5.05 4.72 -10.13
C LYS A 28 -4.60 3.61 -11.07
N ILE A 29 -5.54 3.11 -11.89
CA ILE A 29 -5.29 2.05 -12.87
C ILE A 29 -4.37 2.56 -13.98
N LYS A 30 -4.58 3.79 -14.42
CA LYS A 30 -3.74 4.49 -15.40
C LYS A 30 -3.34 5.82 -14.79
N ALA A 31 -2.08 5.95 -14.38
CA ALA A 31 -1.61 7.23 -13.89
C ALA A 31 -1.45 8.21 -15.06
N PRO A 32 -1.80 9.49 -14.88
CA PRO A 32 -1.80 10.47 -15.97
C PRO A 32 -0.40 10.77 -16.54
N HIS A 33 0.66 10.46 -15.79
CA HIS A 33 2.04 10.81 -16.13
C HIS A 33 2.83 9.65 -16.74
N ASN A 34 2.51 8.41 -16.40
CA ASN A 34 3.29 7.23 -16.82
C ASN A 34 2.44 6.12 -17.44
N GLU A 35 1.12 6.30 -17.52
CA GLU A 35 0.14 5.34 -18.03
C GLU A 35 0.16 3.95 -17.36
N LYS A 36 0.82 3.83 -16.21
CA LYS A 36 0.98 2.57 -15.46
C LYS A 36 0.08 2.55 -14.22
N PRO A 37 -0.32 1.35 -13.76
CA PRO A 37 -1.05 1.20 -12.51
C PRO A 37 -0.17 1.62 -11.33
N SER A 38 -0.61 2.64 -10.62
CA SER A 38 0.15 3.32 -9.56
C SER A 38 -0.75 3.59 -8.35
N VAL A 39 -0.19 3.47 -7.15
CA VAL A 39 -0.86 3.87 -5.91
C VAL A 39 -0.18 5.14 -5.40
N PHE A 40 -0.98 6.16 -5.14
CA PHE A 40 -0.48 7.44 -4.62
C PHE A 40 -0.79 7.55 -3.13
N ILE A 41 0.19 8.01 -2.36
CA ILE A 41 0.04 8.33 -0.95
C ILE A 41 0.43 9.80 -0.76
N TYR A 42 -0.44 10.58 -0.13
CA TYR A 42 -0.22 12.00 0.11
C TYR A 42 -0.91 12.47 1.39
N ASP A 43 -0.41 13.57 1.95
CA ASP A 43 -0.93 14.19 3.16
C ASP A 43 -2.24 14.92 2.84
N LYS A 44 -3.27 14.75 3.68
CA LYS A 44 -4.51 15.54 3.55
C LYS A 44 -4.39 16.95 4.12
N TYR A 45 -3.37 17.20 4.91
CA TYR A 45 -3.20 18.49 5.57
C TYR A 45 -2.87 19.59 4.54
N PRO A 46 -3.59 20.73 4.52
CA PRO A 46 -3.31 21.81 3.59
C PRO A 46 -1.91 22.37 3.84
N GLY A 47 -1.08 22.42 2.78
CA GLY A 47 0.32 22.81 2.86
C GLY A 47 1.30 21.66 3.01
N GLY A 48 0.83 20.45 3.36
CA GLY A 48 1.68 19.27 3.56
C GLY A 48 2.53 19.37 4.83
N VAL A 49 2.59 18.29 5.60
CA VAL A 49 3.39 18.23 6.84
C VAL A 49 4.63 17.35 6.67
N GLY A 50 4.79 16.74 5.48
CA GLY A 50 5.93 15.90 5.14
C GLY A 50 5.78 14.45 5.57
N LEU A 51 4.57 13.99 5.92
CA LEU A 51 4.34 12.59 6.29
C LEU A 51 4.60 11.67 5.09
N SER A 52 4.11 12.06 3.90
CA SER A 52 4.34 11.32 2.66
C SER A 52 5.81 11.24 2.27
N GLU A 53 6.59 12.29 2.53
CA GLU A 53 8.03 12.31 2.25
C GLU A 53 8.79 11.37 3.17
N ASN A 54 8.51 11.43 4.48
CA ASN A 54 9.09 10.49 5.45
C ASN A 54 8.68 9.04 5.14
N LEU A 55 7.41 8.82 4.81
CA LEU A 55 6.89 7.51 4.42
C LEU A 55 7.57 6.98 3.15
N TYR A 56 7.93 7.85 2.20
CA TYR A 56 8.64 7.46 1.00
C TYR A 56 10.03 6.88 1.31
N GLN A 57 10.75 7.45 2.29
CA GLN A 57 12.03 6.89 2.76
C GLN A 57 11.86 5.51 3.42
N LEU A 58 10.70 5.28 4.04
CA LEU A 58 10.34 4.02 4.71
C LEU A 58 9.58 3.05 3.79
N MET A 59 9.42 3.38 2.50
CA MET A 59 8.61 2.60 1.56
C MET A 59 8.99 1.12 1.47
N PRO A 60 10.27 0.72 1.46
CA PRO A 60 10.63 -0.70 1.45
C PRO A 60 10.10 -1.46 2.67
N ARG A 61 10.23 -0.86 3.86
CA ARG A 61 9.72 -1.44 5.12
C ARG A 61 8.20 -1.47 5.16
N LEU A 62 7.55 -0.45 4.60
CA LEU A 62 6.10 -0.39 4.47
C LEU A 62 5.56 -1.53 3.60
N LEU A 63 6.20 -1.79 2.45
CA LEU A 63 5.81 -2.88 1.55
C LEU A 63 6.03 -4.26 2.17
N GLU A 64 7.15 -4.44 2.89
CA GLU A 64 7.41 -5.65 3.66
C GLU A 64 6.31 -5.88 4.71
N LYS A 65 5.98 -4.84 5.49
CA LYS A 65 4.91 -4.92 6.48
C LYS A 65 3.55 -5.24 5.88
N ALA A 66 3.23 -4.65 4.72
CA ALA A 66 1.99 -4.97 4.00
C ALA A 66 1.96 -6.44 3.54
N SER A 67 3.10 -6.97 3.09
CA SER A 67 3.25 -8.38 2.72
C SER A 67 3.03 -9.30 3.93
N ASP A 68 3.61 -8.95 5.08
CA ASP A 68 3.45 -9.70 6.33
C ASP A 68 2.00 -9.70 6.82
N MET A 69 1.33 -8.55 6.76
CA MET A 69 -0.09 -8.44 7.12
C MET A 69 -0.97 -9.34 6.26
N ALA A 70 -0.69 -9.41 4.96
CA ALA A 70 -1.41 -10.30 4.05
C ALA A 70 -1.11 -11.78 4.35
N GLN A 71 0.16 -12.14 4.58
CA GLN A 71 0.58 -13.54 4.80
C GLN A 71 0.12 -14.08 6.15
N ASN A 72 0.22 -13.28 7.23
CA ASN A 72 -0.11 -13.71 8.59
C ASN A 72 -1.62 -13.69 8.89
N CYS A 73 -2.43 -13.11 8.01
CA CYS A 73 -3.87 -13.12 8.19
C CYS A 73 -4.43 -14.54 7.89
N PRO A 74 -5.21 -15.16 8.80
CA PRO A 74 -5.73 -16.52 8.62
C PRO A 74 -6.85 -16.63 7.58
N CYS A 75 -7.31 -15.52 7.01
CA CYS A 75 -8.40 -15.53 6.04
C CYS A 75 -7.97 -16.14 4.69
N GLU A 76 -8.88 -16.81 4.02
CA GLU A 76 -8.59 -17.37 2.70
C GLU A 76 -8.88 -16.36 1.59
N SER A 77 -9.97 -15.60 1.70
CA SER A 77 -10.55 -14.79 0.62
C SER A 77 -10.35 -13.28 0.74
N GLY A 78 -9.59 -12.83 1.74
CA GLY A 78 -9.50 -11.41 2.10
C GLY A 78 -10.59 -11.00 3.09
N CYS A 79 -10.21 -10.16 4.05
CA CYS A 79 -11.09 -9.65 5.11
C CYS A 79 -10.80 -8.16 5.34
N PRO A 80 -11.67 -7.44 6.06
CA PRO A 80 -11.49 -6.02 6.40
C PRO A 80 -10.15 -5.70 7.06
N SER A 81 -9.57 -6.67 7.78
CA SER A 81 -8.30 -6.51 8.49
C SER A 81 -7.05 -6.68 7.62
N CYS A 82 -7.19 -7.24 6.40
CA CYS A 82 -6.05 -7.43 5.49
C CYS A 82 -6.23 -6.64 4.19
N ILE A 83 -6.79 -7.26 3.15
CA ILE A 83 -6.92 -6.70 1.80
C ILE A 83 -8.29 -6.05 1.55
N GLY A 84 -9.15 -6.01 2.58
CA GLY A 84 -10.56 -5.62 2.44
C GLY A 84 -11.41 -6.73 1.83
N PHE A 85 -12.70 -6.45 1.62
CA PHE A 85 -13.57 -7.30 0.82
C PHE A 85 -13.26 -7.06 -0.66
N VAL A 86 -12.73 -8.09 -1.30
CA VAL A 86 -12.45 -8.11 -2.74
C VAL A 86 -13.30 -9.20 -3.38
N ASN A 87 -13.94 -8.89 -4.50
CA ASN A 87 -14.89 -9.79 -5.15
C ASN A 87 -14.22 -11.09 -5.64
N GLU A 88 -12.92 -11.05 -5.95
CA GLU A 88 -12.16 -12.21 -6.45
C GLU A 88 -11.60 -13.14 -5.35
N GLY A 89 -11.93 -12.89 -4.07
CA GLY A 89 -11.68 -13.82 -2.97
C GLY A 89 -10.23 -14.30 -2.82
N ARG A 90 -10.03 -15.63 -2.76
CA ARG A 90 -8.71 -16.27 -2.47
C ARG A 90 -7.65 -15.95 -3.52
N ALA A 91 -8.05 -15.89 -4.79
CA ALA A 91 -7.15 -15.59 -5.90
C ALA A 91 -6.55 -14.18 -5.77
N ALA A 92 -7.34 -13.20 -5.32
CA ALA A 92 -6.85 -11.82 -5.11
C ALA A 92 -5.77 -11.74 -4.04
N LYS A 93 -5.94 -12.46 -2.91
CA LYS A 93 -4.95 -12.48 -1.83
C LYS A 93 -3.63 -13.06 -2.30
N GLN A 94 -3.66 -14.19 -2.99
CA GLN A 94 -2.47 -14.85 -3.52
C GLN A 94 -1.76 -14.00 -4.58
N ALA A 95 -2.51 -13.41 -5.51
CA ALA A 95 -1.97 -12.51 -6.51
C ALA A 95 -1.28 -11.29 -5.88
N LEU A 96 -1.88 -10.71 -4.82
CA LEU A 96 -1.29 -9.58 -4.12
C LEU A 96 0.02 -9.92 -3.42
N ILE A 97 0.07 -11.05 -2.70
CA ILE A 97 1.30 -11.52 -2.03
C ILE A 97 2.41 -11.74 -3.07
N ARG A 98 2.07 -12.32 -4.22
CA ARG A 98 3.02 -12.50 -5.33
C ARG A 98 3.55 -11.17 -5.85
N LEU A 99 2.66 -10.21 -6.12
CA LEU A 99 3.05 -8.87 -6.58
C LEU A 99 3.95 -8.13 -5.58
N LEU A 100 3.69 -8.27 -4.28
CA LEU A 100 4.52 -7.65 -3.22
C LEU A 100 5.93 -8.28 -3.17
N LYS A 101 6.03 -9.61 -3.34
CA LYS A 101 7.31 -10.32 -3.41
C LYS A 101 8.13 -9.97 -4.65
N GLU A 102 7.46 -9.73 -5.79
CA GLU A 102 8.13 -9.36 -7.04
C GLU A 102 8.67 -7.92 -7.03
N ARG A 103 8.09 -7.02 -6.19
CA ARG A 103 8.45 -5.59 -6.18
C ARG A 103 9.39 -5.15 -5.05
N SER A 104 9.64 -5.98 -4.04
CA SER A 104 10.63 -5.69 -2.99
C SER A 104 12.08 -5.57 -3.53
N THR A 105 12.32 -5.95 -4.79
CA THR A 105 13.64 -5.90 -5.45
C THR A 105 13.87 -4.67 -6.34
N CYS A 106 12.86 -3.80 -6.53
CA CYS A 106 12.88 -2.81 -7.62
C CYS A 106 13.26 -1.38 -7.19
N HIS A 107 14.00 -1.21 -6.07
CA HIS A 107 14.40 0.11 -5.56
C HIS A 107 15.80 0.53 -6.03
N SER A 108 16.02 0.57 -7.35
CA SER A 108 17.19 1.23 -7.94
C SER A 108 16.74 2.11 -9.11
N HIS A 109 16.17 3.26 -8.78
CA HIS A 109 16.17 4.42 -9.67
C HIS A 109 16.23 5.68 -8.81
N LYS A 110 17.41 5.91 -8.25
CA LYS A 110 17.91 7.22 -7.89
C LYS A 110 18.91 7.58 -8.99
N ASN A 111 18.55 8.58 -9.80
CA ASN A 111 19.38 9.53 -10.56
C ASN A 111 18.52 10.13 -11.67
#